data_AF-A0A8B8UNY7-F1
#
_entry.id   AF-A0A8B8UNY7-F1
#
_cell.length_a   1.000
_cell.length_b   1.000
_cell.length_c   1.000
_cell.angle_alpha   90.00
_cell.angle_beta   90.00
_cell.angle_gamma   90.00
#
_symmetry.space_group_name_H-M   'P 1'
#
loop_
_entity.id
_entity.type
_entity.pdbx_description
1 polymer ?
#
loop_
_entity_poly.entity_id
_entity_poly.type
_entity_poly.pdbx_seq_one_letter_code
_entity_poly.pdbx_strand_id
1 'polypeptide(L)'
;MGYIFTGYSSRHDKRKKHVLPLHQYALSSINLQHHVHLFDTAILSKRPILEEDRPTRFQTKKPRHRKKLTLQDLPIEIIQHIFIFTKGEPSMVALNKFFYSCLRPSFSLLSRIMWEKYLFDPLEFDVDNIKANAGNIVIPTLFEHETFFKLLLDHHIVLLKSISHFLPRKHYQDMQNGDFDTSKELDLCSINTEDTKKEDFPKNFYNNMYIFLTHRECVKAMGNHFTLKNPYDVISPFIEWFFQGIEIQEATVSSKFTIISLFESIDLILRVSGSAARKLGSVEPLTTMIFLLYFTYADALETLNFEFFLQNRSRLQLIKKFILKYYYNPSLAENEVLSDTTIWDLLRRVSDLKLIDLVVKCGGRPQYGVMFA
;
A
#
# COMPACT_ATOMS: atom_id res chain seq x y z
N MET A 1 -66.09 10.60 32.49
CA MET A 1 -64.79 10.16 33.04
C MET A 1 -64.58 8.71 32.68
N GLY A 2 -63.58 8.39 31.85
CA GLY A 2 -63.27 7.02 31.44
C GLY A 2 -61.76 6.84 31.42
N TYR A 3 -61.26 6.01 32.32
CA TYR A 3 -59.85 5.63 32.41
C TYR A 3 -59.54 4.61 31.30
N ILE A 4 -58.47 4.84 30.53
CA ILE A 4 -57.93 3.86 29.58
C ILE A 4 -56.87 3.03 30.32
N PHE A 5 -57.14 1.74 30.44
CA PHE A 5 -56.25 0.73 31.01
C PHE A 5 -55.11 0.44 30.03
N THR A 6 -53.88 0.76 30.40
CA THR A 6 -52.68 0.39 29.63
C THR A 6 -52.39 -1.10 29.82
N GLY A 7 -52.68 -1.91 28.81
CA GLY A 7 -52.26 -3.32 28.78
C GLY A 7 -50.76 -3.45 28.53
N TYR A 8 -50.01 -3.89 29.54
CA TYR A 8 -48.65 -4.40 29.36
C TYR A 8 -48.70 -5.76 28.66
N SER A 9 -47.89 -5.96 27.63
CA SER A 9 -47.63 -7.29 27.07
C SER A 9 -46.54 -8.01 27.89
N SER A 10 -46.96 -8.81 28.87
CA SER A 10 -46.08 -9.75 29.58
C SER A 10 -45.77 -10.97 28.69
N ARG A 11 -44.66 -10.95 27.95
CA ARG A 11 -43.96 -12.18 27.50
C ARG A 11 -42.46 -11.93 27.44
N HIS A 12 -41.79 -12.19 28.56
CA HIS A 12 -40.37 -11.90 28.75
C HIS A 12 -39.39 -12.90 28.09
N ASP A 13 -39.86 -14.01 27.48
CA ASP A 13 -38.96 -15.12 27.07
C ASP A 13 -38.98 -15.57 25.60
N LYS A 14 -39.48 -14.76 24.66
CA LYS A 14 -39.44 -15.12 23.22
C LYS A 14 -38.42 -14.37 22.36
N ARG A 15 -37.51 -13.56 22.94
CA ARG A 15 -36.46 -12.83 22.20
C ARG A 15 -35.06 -12.99 22.79
N LYS A 16 -34.67 -14.21 23.20
CA LYS A 16 -33.29 -14.50 23.64
C LYS A 16 -32.60 -15.65 22.91
N LYS A 17 -33.10 -16.09 21.75
CA LYS A 17 -32.39 -17.02 20.86
C LYS A 17 -32.33 -16.39 19.47
N HIS A 18 -31.12 -16.18 18.95
CA HIS A 18 -30.74 -15.35 17.78
C HIS A 18 -30.46 -13.87 18.04
N VAL A 19 -29.70 -13.54 19.09
CA VAL A 19 -28.69 -12.49 18.90
C VAL A 19 -27.58 -13.13 18.07
N LEU A 20 -27.61 -12.94 16.75
CA LEU A 20 -26.42 -13.22 15.93
C LEU A 20 -25.27 -12.36 16.48
N PRO A 21 -24.01 -12.85 16.42
CA PRO A 21 -22.85 -12.13 16.98
C PRO A 21 -22.61 -10.73 16.37
N LEU A 22 -23.37 -10.34 15.34
CA LEU A 22 -23.27 -9.06 14.61
C LEU A 22 -23.43 -7.81 15.50
N HIS A 23 -24.17 -7.89 16.61
CA HIS A 23 -24.37 -6.73 17.49
C HIS A 23 -23.17 -6.40 18.39
N GLN A 24 -22.20 -7.31 18.54
CA GLN A 24 -20.94 -6.99 19.24
C GLN A 24 -19.92 -6.28 18.33
N TYR A 25 -20.11 -6.32 17.00
CA TYR A 25 -19.20 -5.69 16.03
C TYR A 25 -19.46 -4.18 15.83
N ALA A 26 -20.63 -3.68 16.25
CA ALA A 26 -21.04 -2.29 16.04
C ALA A 26 -20.50 -1.30 17.10
N LEU A 27 -19.82 -1.79 18.14
CA LEU A 27 -19.31 -0.95 19.24
C LEU A 27 -17.86 -0.48 19.06
N SER A 28 -17.18 -0.88 18.00
CA SER A 28 -15.83 -0.40 17.70
C SER A 28 -15.74 0.13 16.28
N SER A 29 -15.46 1.43 16.17
CA SER A 29 -15.10 2.17 14.94
C SER A 29 -13.89 1.59 14.18
N ILE A 30 -13.24 0.55 14.72
CA ILE A 30 -12.03 -0.10 14.23
C ILE A 30 -12.34 -1.28 13.27
N ASN A 31 -13.58 -1.78 13.19
CA ASN A 31 -13.87 -3.05 12.50
C ASN A 31 -14.03 -2.98 10.97
N LEU A 32 -14.02 -1.81 10.34
CA LEU A 32 -13.99 -1.71 8.87
C LEU A 32 -12.60 -2.00 8.29
N GLN A 33 -11.53 -1.94 9.11
CA GLN A 33 -10.15 -2.23 8.68
C GLN A 33 -9.83 -3.73 8.68
N HIS A 34 -10.52 -4.55 9.48
CA HIS A 34 -10.11 -5.94 9.75
C HIS A 34 -10.72 -7.03 8.85
N HIS A 35 -11.64 -6.73 7.92
CA HIS A 35 -12.39 -7.77 7.18
C HIS A 35 -12.14 -7.84 5.67
N VAL A 36 -10.91 -7.54 5.23
CA VAL A 36 -10.48 -7.80 3.85
C VAL A 36 -10.12 -9.28 3.61
N HIS A 37 -9.87 -10.08 4.66
CA HIS A 37 -9.34 -11.45 4.53
C HIS A 37 -10.36 -12.61 4.45
N LEU A 38 -11.65 -12.37 4.17
CA LEU A 38 -12.68 -13.45 4.18
C LEU A 38 -13.38 -13.72 2.84
N PHE A 39 -12.71 -13.52 1.69
CA PHE A 39 -13.35 -13.73 0.39
C PHE A 39 -12.60 -14.71 -0.51
N ASP A 40 -12.61 -15.98 -0.10
CA ASP A 40 -12.54 -17.11 -1.02
C ASP A 40 -13.66 -18.10 -0.68
N THR A 41 -14.82 -17.95 -1.32
CA THR A 41 -15.77 -19.07 -1.45
C THR A 41 -16.54 -18.96 -2.77
N ALA A 42 -16.54 -20.08 -3.49
CA ALA A 42 -17.11 -20.28 -4.81
C ALA A 42 -18.63 -20.07 -4.88
N ILE A 43 -19.06 -19.45 -5.97
CA ILE A 43 -20.47 -19.25 -6.34
C ILE A 43 -21.05 -20.59 -6.82
N LEU A 44 -21.84 -21.25 -5.98
CA LEU A 44 -22.69 -22.37 -6.40
C LEU A 44 -23.96 -21.82 -7.06
N SER A 45 -24.05 -21.96 -8.38
CA SER A 45 -25.27 -21.74 -9.14
C SER A 45 -26.26 -22.87 -8.89
N LYS A 46 -27.54 -22.53 -8.62
CA LYS A 46 -28.65 -23.48 -8.79
C LYS A 46 -29.85 -22.80 -9.49
N ARG A 47 -30.25 -23.53 -10.53
CA ARG A 47 -31.25 -23.41 -11.62
C ARG A 47 -32.64 -22.83 -11.28
N PRO A 48 -33.38 -22.37 -12.32
CA PRO A 48 -34.74 -21.83 -12.19
C PRO A 48 -35.79 -22.95 -12.04
N ILE A 49 -36.87 -22.66 -11.32
CA ILE A 49 -38.05 -23.53 -11.18
C ILE A 49 -39.14 -23.01 -12.13
N LEU A 50 -39.71 -23.98 -12.85
CA LEU A 50 -40.75 -23.89 -13.89
C LEU A 50 -42.09 -23.33 -13.34
N GLU A 51 -42.77 -22.54 -14.16
CA GLU A 51 -44.14 -22.04 -13.95
C GLU A 51 -45.18 -23.16 -14.15
N GLU A 52 -46.22 -23.18 -13.30
CA GLU A 52 -47.48 -23.86 -13.59
C GLU A 52 -48.67 -22.92 -13.32
N ASP A 53 -49.51 -22.81 -14.35
CA ASP A 53 -50.72 -22.02 -14.47
C ASP A 53 -51.80 -22.38 -13.43
N ARG A 54 -52.40 -21.36 -12.82
CA ARG A 54 -53.76 -21.47 -12.24
C ARG A 54 -54.61 -20.22 -12.51
N PRO A 55 -55.91 -20.40 -12.81
CA PRO A 55 -56.72 -19.40 -13.49
C PRO A 55 -57.24 -18.29 -12.58
N THR A 56 -57.40 -17.16 -13.26
CA THR A 56 -57.79 -15.82 -12.86
C THR A 56 -59.15 -15.78 -12.16
N ARG A 57 -59.16 -15.43 -10.87
CA ARG A 57 -60.35 -14.86 -10.21
C ARG A 57 -60.19 -13.35 -10.13
N PHE A 58 -60.99 -12.63 -10.92
CA PHE A 58 -61.16 -11.18 -10.82
C PHE A 58 -61.79 -10.81 -9.49
N GLN A 59 -60.95 -10.69 -8.46
CA GLN A 59 -61.29 -9.93 -7.27
C GLN A 59 -61.05 -8.46 -7.58
N THR A 60 -62.10 -7.66 -7.52
CA THR A 60 -62.06 -6.20 -7.49
C THR A 60 -61.28 -5.75 -6.25
N LYS A 61 -59.95 -5.68 -6.42
CA LYS A 61 -59.03 -5.18 -5.40
C LYS A 61 -59.28 -3.68 -5.25
N LYS A 62 -59.77 -3.30 -4.07
CA LYS A 62 -59.74 -1.94 -3.51
C LYS A 62 -58.42 -1.24 -3.90
N PRO A 63 -58.42 0.07 -4.16
CA PRO A 63 -57.21 0.81 -4.54
C PRO A 63 -56.13 0.48 -3.53
N ARG A 64 -55.10 -0.24 -3.97
CA ARG A 64 -53.97 -0.62 -3.14
C ARG A 64 -53.45 0.66 -2.53
N HIS A 65 -53.44 0.75 -1.20
CA HIS A 65 -52.65 1.75 -0.49
C HIS A 65 -51.31 1.83 -1.21
N ARG A 66 -50.98 3.00 -1.78
CA ARG A 66 -49.69 3.21 -2.44
C ARG A 66 -48.64 2.75 -1.43
N LYS A 67 -47.88 1.69 -1.77
CA LYS A 67 -46.77 1.21 -0.95
C LYS A 67 -45.95 2.45 -0.62
N LYS A 68 -45.78 2.76 0.68
CA LYS A 68 -44.98 3.92 1.07
C LYS A 68 -43.61 3.72 0.44
N LEU A 69 -43.22 4.65 -0.45
CA LEU A 69 -41.89 4.62 -1.06
C LEU A 69 -40.88 4.74 0.08
N THR A 70 -39.98 3.77 0.13
CA THR A 70 -38.88 3.72 1.09
C THR A 70 -37.58 3.98 0.37
N LEU A 71 -36.53 4.35 1.11
CA LEU A 71 -35.19 4.53 0.55
C LEU A 71 -34.67 3.28 -0.17
N GLN A 72 -35.21 2.10 0.14
CA GLN A 72 -34.86 0.81 -0.50
C GLN A 72 -35.45 0.65 -1.90
N ASP A 73 -36.47 1.45 -2.26
CA ASP A 73 -37.06 1.44 -3.59
C ASP A 73 -36.25 2.30 -4.58
N LEU A 74 -35.17 2.97 -4.14
CA LEU A 74 -34.25 3.71 -5.00
C LEU A 74 -33.28 2.77 -5.74
N PRO A 75 -32.83 3.15 -6.95
CA PRO A 75 -31.71 2.49 -7.62
C PRO A 75 -30.45 2.46 -6.73
N ILE A 76 -29.68 1.38 -6.86
CA ILE A 76 -28.48 1.13 -6.04
C ILE A 76 -27.47 2.27 -6.20
N GLU A 77 -27.36 2.83 -7.40
CA GLU A 77 -26.45 3.93 -7.73
C GLU A 77 -26.82 5.19 -6.95
N ILE A 78 -28.11 5.47 -6.79
CA ILE A 78 -28.60 6.62 -6.02
C ILE A 78 -28.34 6.41 -4.53
N ILE A 79 -28.55 5.19 -4.02
CA ILE A 79 -28.26 4.84 -2.62
C ILE A 79 -26.77 5.01 -2.32
N GLN A 80 -25.89 4.53 -3.21
CA GLN A 80 -24.44 4.70 -3.09
C GLN A 80 -24.04 6.18 -3.15
N HIS A 81 -24.68 6.98 -4.00
CA HIS A 81 -24.45 8.41 -4.07
C HIS A 81 -24.83 9.10 -2.76
N ILE A 82 -26.01 8.81 -2.20
CA ILE A 82 -26.44 9.31 -0.88
C ILE A 82 -25.43 8.92 0.21
N PHE A 83 -24.92 7.68 0.17
CA PHE A 83 -23.91 7.22 1.11
C PHE A 83 -22.60 8.03 1.01
N ILE A 84 -22.17 8.39 -0.20
CA ILE A 84 -20.98 9.23 -0.41
C ILE A 84 -21.21 10.63 0.18
N PHE A 85 -22.35 11.27 -0.10
CA PHE A 85 -22.71 12.60 0.40
C PHE A 85 -22.86 12.67 1.93
N THR A 86 -23.24 11.57 2.56
CA THR A 86 -23.26 11.44 4.03
C THR A 86 -21.86 11.17 4.61
N LYS A 87 -20.80 11.39 3.82
CA LYS A 87 -19.39 11.17 4.16
C LYS A 87 -19.05 9.71 4.50
N GLY A 88 -19.91 8.77 4.10
CA GLY A 88 -19.73 7.34 4.32
C GLY A 88 -20.08 6.90 5.75
N GLU A 89 -21.14 7.46 6.34
CA GLU A 89 -21.52 7.16 7.71
C GLU A 89 -21.79 5.65 7.91
N PRO A 90 -21.06 4.97 8.82
CA PRO A 90 -21.12 3.50 8.95
C PRO A 90 -22.50 3.00 9.41
N SER A 91 -23.31 3.88 9.99
CA SER A 91 -24.69 3.61 10.39
C SER A 91 -25.55 3.14 9.23
N MET A 92 -25.36 3.66 8.01
CA MET A 92 -26.16 3.31 6.83
C MET A 92 -25.93 1.85 6.39
N VAL A 93 -24.67 1.38 6.47
CA VAL A 93 -24.28 0.00 6.13
C VAL A 93 -24.87 -1.01 7.13
N ALA A 94 -25.05 -0.58 8.39
CA ALA A 94 -25.56 -1.41 9.48
C ALA A 94 -27.09 -1.51 9.54
N LEU A 95 -27.84 -0.73 8.75
CA LEU A 95 -29.30 -0.66 8.83
C LEU A 95 -29.98 -2.00 8.54
N ASN A 96 -29.58 -2.68 7.45
CA ASN A 96 -30.11 -3.98 7.06
C ASN A 96 -29.25 -4.65 5.98
N LYS A 97 -29.59 -5.90 5.65
CA LYS A 97 -28.89 -6.70 4.62
C LYS A 97 -28.88 -6.07 3.23
N PHE A 98 -29.93 -5.34 2.86
CA PHE A 98 -30.02 -4.67 1.56
C PHE A 98 -28.98 -3.55 1.46
N PHE A 99 -28.95 -2.61 2.42
CA PHE A 99 -27.92 -1.56 2.46
C PHE A 99 -26.51 -2.13 2.59
N TYR A 100 -26.32 -3.16 3.41
CA TYR A 100 -25.03 -3.86 3.48
C TYR A 100 -24.59 -4.40 2.11
N SER A 101 -25.52 -5.01 1.35
CA SER A 101 -25.20 -5.53 0.02
C SER A 101 -24.89 -4.43 -1.00
N CYS A 102 -25.63 -3.33 -0.98
CA CYS A 102 -25.45 -2.20 -1.89
C CYS A 102 -24.20 -1.37 -1.58
N LEU A 103 -23.83 -1.27 -0.31
CA LEU A 103 -22.72 -0.46 0.20
C LEU A 103 -21.49 -1.29 0.55
N ARG A 104 -21.48 -2.57 0.14
CA ARG A 104 -20.31 -3.42 0.29
C ARG A 104 -19.12 -2.77 -0.44
N PRO A 105 -17.94 -2.68 0.19
CA PRO A 105 -16.75 -2.14 -0.44
C PRO A 105 -16.48 -2.84 -1.77
N SER A 106 -16.44 -2.05 -2.84
CA SER A 106 -16.12 -2.48 -4.20
C SER A 106 -15.24 -1.41 -4.83
N PHE A 107 -14.47 -1.78 -5.86
CA PHE A 107 -13.62 -0.81 -6.56
C PHE A 107 -14.42 0.42 -7.02
N SER A 108 -15.60 0.23 -7.62
CA SER A 108 -16.42 1.35 -8.10
C SER A 108 -16.89 2.27 -6.98
N LEU A 109 -17.33 1.73 -5.84
CA LEU A 109 -17.76 2.54 -4.71
C LEU A 109 -16.59 3.25 -4.04
N LEU A 110 -15.49 2.53 -3.78
CA LEU A 110 -14.30 3.08 -3.13
C LEU A 110 -13.62 4.15 -3.97
N SER A 111 -13.51 3.95 -5.30
CA SER A 111 -12.99 4.97 -6.20
C SER A 111 -13.85 6.23 -6.21
N ARG A 112 -15.19 6.10 -6.23
CA ARG A 112 -16.08 7.27 -6.12
C ARG A 112 -15.89 8.02 -4.81
N ILE A 113 -15.81 7.31 -3.68
CA ILE A 113 -15.53 7.93 -2.37
C ILE A 113 -14.16 8.61 -2.39
N MET A 114 -13.16 7.98 -3.01
CA MET A 114 -11.80 8.53 -3.12
C MET A 114 -11.81 9.85 -3.89
N TRP A 115 -12.45 9.88 -5.06
CA TRP A 115 -12.54 11.09 -5.87
C TRP A 115 -13.32 12.19 -5.17
N GLU A 116 -14.44 11.88 -4.52
CA GLU A 116 -15.20 12.89 -3.79
C GLU A 116 -14.42 13.50 -2.61
N LYS A 117 -13.58 12.71 -1.93
CA LYS A 117 -12.88 13.17 -0.71
C LYS A 117 -11.49 13.76 -0.95
N TYR A 118 -10.79 13.31 -1.98
CA TYR A 118 -9.37 13.65 -2.19
C TYR A 118 -9.11 14.34 -3.52
N LEU A 119 -10.12 14.55 -4.37
CA LEU A 119 -9.98 15.48 -5.48
C LEU A 119 -9.88 16.90 -4.90
N PHE A 120 -8.85 17.61 -5.31
CA PHE A 120 -8.64 18.99 -4.89
C PHE A 120 -9.54 19.92 -5.72
N ASP A 121 -10.40 20.68 -5.03
CA ASP A 121 -11.15 21.79 -5.63
C ASP A 121 -10.47 23.12 -5.26
N PRO A 122 -9.87 23.83 -6.24
CA PRO A 122 -9.24 25.13 -6.03
C PRO A 122 -10.16 26.20 -5.45
N LEU A 123 -11.45 26.16 -5.83
CA LEU A 123 -12.43 27.17 -5.47
C LEU A 123 -12.81 27.09 -3.98
N GLU A 124 -12.66 25.93 -3.36
CA GLU A 124 -12.87 25.77 -1.92
C GLU A 124 -11.82 26.53 -1.08
N PHE A 125 -10.68 26.91 -1.68
CA PHE A 125 -9.56 27.57 -1.02
C PHE A 125 -9.24 28.97 -1.59
N ASP A 126 -10.15 29.57 -2.35
CA ASP A 126 -9.97 30.87 -3.02
C ASP A 126 -8.71 30.92 -3.91
N VAL A 127 -8.34 29.78 -4.54
CA VAL A 127 -7.18 29.68 -5.45
C VAL A 127 -7.66 29.77 -6.90
N ASP A 128 -7.66 30.97 -7.46
CA ASP A 128 -8.10 31.20 -8.84
C ASP A 128 -6.99 30.99 -9.88
N ASN A 129 -5.72 31.07 -9.45
CA ASN A 129 -4.55 31.04 -10.34
C ASN A 129 -3.76 29.73 -10.19
N ILE A 130 -4.19 28.69 -10.91
CA ILE A 130 -3.45 27.41 -10.98
C ILE A 130 -2.82 27.24 -12.35
N LYS A 131 -1.50 27.12 -12.36
CA LYS A 131 -0.73 26.67 -13.53
C LYS A 131 -0.66 25.15 -13.51
N ALA A 132 -1.74 24.52 -13.93
CA ALA A 132 -1.82 23.07 -14.11
C ALA A 132 -2.42 22.74 -15.47
N ASN A 133 -2.00 21.63 -16.07
CA ASN A 133 -2.74 21.05 -17.17
C ASN A 133 -4.14 20.65 -16.67
N ALA A 134 -5.16 20.81 -17.52
CA ALA A 134 -6.53 20.37 -17.23
C ALA A 134 -6.55 18.88 -16.86
N GLY A 135 -6.70 18.57 -15.57
CA GLY A 135 -6.74 17.19 -15.08
C GLY A 135 -6.91 17.13 -13.56
N ASN A 136 -7.17 15.94 -13.06
CA ASN A 136 -7.50 15.74 -11.64
C ASN A 136 -6.28 15.90 -10.75
N ILE A 137 -6.35 16.86 -9.82
CA ILE A 137 -5.35 17.08 -8.78
C ILE A 137 -5.79 16.34 -7.53
N VAL A 138 -4.90 15.55 -6.93
CA VAL A 138 -5.23 14.71 -5.75
C VAL A 138 -4.47 15.15 -4.52
N ILE A 139 -5.17 15.21 -3.39
CA ILE A 139 -4.60 15.53 -2.08
C ILE A 139 -3.81 14.32 -1.54
N PRO A 140 -2.55 14.49 -1.10
CA PRO A 140 -1.67 13.39 -0.71
C PRO A 140 -2.05 12.72 0.61
N THR A 141 -2.97 13.29 1.41
CA THR A 141 -3.52 12.63 2.61
C THR A 141 -4.26 11.33 2.30
N LEU A 142 -4.63 11.10 1.02
CA LEU A 142 -5.08 9.82 0.49
C LEU A 142 -4.24 8.64 0.98
N PHE A 143 -2.91 8.80 0.98
CA PHE A 143 -1.99 7.72 1.32
C PHE A 143 -2.01 7.36 2.81
N GLU A 144 -2.49 8.25 3.68
CA GLU A 144 -2.57 7.99 5.13
C GLU A 144 -3.71 7.01 5.46
N HIS A 145 -4.67 6.85 4.56
CA HIS A 145 -5.76 5.91 4.69
C HIS A 145 -5.45 4.56 4.04
N GLU A 146 -5.26 3.54 4.87
CA GLU A 146 -4.88 2.18 4.45
C GLU A 146 -5.80 1.60 3.35
N THR A 147 -7.12 1.81 3.44
CA THR A 147 -8.08 1.33 2.45
C THR A 147 -7.82 1.91 1.06
N PHE A 148 -7.58 3.22 0.97
CA PHE A 148 -7.33 3.88 -0.32
C PHE A 148 -5.92 3.64 -0.82
N PHE A 149 -4.95 3.50 0.09
CA PHE A 149 -3.61 3.07 -0.25
C PHE A 149 -3.63 1.68 -0.91
N LYS A 150 -4.33 0.70 -0.31
CA LYS A 150 -4.51 -0.64 -0.90
C LYS A 150 -5.25 -0.59 -2.24
N LEU A 151 -6.33 0.19 -2.32
CA LEU A 151 -7.06 0.42 -3.58
C LEU A 151 -6.13 0.93 -4.69
N LEU A 152 -5.25 1.88 -4.35
CA LEU A 152 -4.26 2.43 -5.28
C LEU A 152 -3.24 1.38 -5.71
N LEU A 153 -2.71 0.56 -4.79
CA LEU A 153 -1.79 -0.52 -5.14
C LEU A 153 -2.43 -1.51 -6.14
N ASP A 154 -3.66 -1.95 -5.84
CA ASP A 154 -4.37 -2.98 -6.62
C ASP A 154 -4.85 -2.46 -7.99
N HIS A 155 -5.17 -1.16 -8.09
CA HIS A 155 -5.79 -0.56 -9.28
C HIS A 155 -5.02 0.64 -9.86
N HIS A 156 -3.71 0.72 -9.61
CA HIS A 156 -2.84 1.84 -10.00
C HIS A 156 -2.96 2.22 -11.49
N ILE A 157 -3.10 1.24 -12.39
CA ILE A 157 -3.17 1.48 -13.85
C ILE A 157 -4.36 2.39 -14.21
N VAL A 158 -5.50 2.18 -13.55
CA VAL A 158 -6.71 2.95 -13.82
C VAL A 158 -6.66 4.26 -13.06
N LEU A 159 -6.31 4.23 -11.77
CA LEU A 159 -6.37 5.40 -10.90
C LEU A 159 -5.30 6.42 -11.26
N LEU A 160 -4.03 6.03 -11.36
CA LEU A 160 -2.93 6.97 -11.65
C LEU A 160 -3.04 7.58 -13.05
N LYS A 161 -3.61 6.86 -14.02
CA LYS A 161 -3.87 7.42 -15.37
C LYS A 161 -4.85 8.59 -15.34
N SER A 162 -5.76 8.60 -14.36
CA SER A 162 -6.74 9.68 -14.17
C SER A 162 -6.20 10.83 -13.33
N ILE A 163 -5.05 10.68 -12.66
CA ILE A 163 -4.43 11.72 -11.83
C ILE A 163 -3.44 12.49 -12.69
N SER A 164 -3.60 13.82 -12.77
CA SER A 164 -2.62 14.67 -13.44
C SER A 164 -1.47 15.01 -12.49
N HIS A 165 -1.80 15.44 -11.28
CA HIS A 165 -0.84 15.91 -10.28
C HIS A 165 -1.27 15.53 -8.86
N PHE A 166 -0.30 15.41 -7.96
CA PHE A 166 -0.56 15.40 -6.53
C PHE A 166 -0.28 16.80 -5.97
N LEU A 167 -1.19 17.30 -5.15
CA LEU A 167 -1.01 18.59 -4.48
C LEU A 167 0.15 18.46 -3.48
N PRO A 168 1.14 19.37 -3.46
CA PRO A 168 2.20 19.29 -2.49
C PRO A 168 1.69 19.34 -1.05
N ARG A 169 2.18 18.46 -0.17
CA ARG A 169 1.71 18.33 1.21
C ARG A 169 1.84 19.65 1.97
N LYS A 170 2.91 20.39 1.73
CA LYS A 170 3.13 21.70 2.35
C LYS A 170 2.04 22.69 1.94
N HIS A 171 1.73 22.80 0.64
CA HIS A 171 0.68 23.69 0.16
C HIS A 171 -0.68 23.32 0.72
N TYR A 172 -1.00 22.03 0.79
CA TYR A 172 -2.25 21.59 1.40
C TYR A 172 -2.34 21.98 2.89
N GLN A 173 -1.25 21.84 3.64
CA GLN A 173 -1.20 22.25 5.05
C GLN A 173 -1.33 23.76 5.22
N ASP A 174 -0.62 24.55 4.40
CA ASP A 174 -0.69 26.01 4.42
C ASP A 174 -2.14 26.47 4.11
N MET A 175 -2.83 25.82 3.15
CA MET A 175 -4.23 26.09 2.82
C MET A 175 -5.18 25.76 3.96
N GLN A 176 -4.99 24.61 4.63
CA GLN A 176 -5.79 24.23 5.80
C GLN A 176 -5.62 25.20 6.98
N ASN A 177 -4.43 25.78 7.13
CA ASN A 177 -4.12 26.71 8.20
C ASN A 177 -4.53 28.17 7.88
N GLY A 178 -4.92 28.46 6.63
CA GLY A 178 -5.21 29.82 6.17
C GLY A 178 -3.96 30.67 5.92
N ASP A 179 -2.78 30.05 5.90
CA ASP A 179 -1.48 30.69 5.69
C ASP A 179 -1.06 30.68 4.20
N PHE A 180 -1.89 30.10 3.34
CA PHE A 180 -1.59 30.02 1.92
C PHE A 180 -1.80 31.38 1.24
N ASP A 181 -0.73 31.86 0.62
CA ASP A 181 -0.75 33.11 -0.14
C ASP A 181 -1.45 32.90 -1.49
N THR A 182 -2.78 33.10 -1.50
CA THR A 182 -3.64 32.97 -2.70
C THR A 182 -3.31 33.99 -3.80
N SER A 183 -2.51 35.02 -3.48
CA SER A 183 -2.02 35.96 -4.49
C SER A 183 -0.93 35.37 -5.39
N LYS A 184 -0.29 34.27 -4.97
CA LYS A 184 0.72 33.54 -5.74
C LYS A 184 0.07 32.46 -6.58
N GLU A 185 0.53 32.35 -7.83
CA GLU A 185 0.15 31.27 -8.75
C GLU A 185 0.61 29.91 -8.20
N LEU A 186 -0.31 28.96 -8.08
CA LEU A 186 0.01 27.59 -7.72
C LEU A 186 0.56 26.88 -8.97
N ASP A 187 1.89 26.83 -9.09
CA ASP A 187 2.56 26.20 -10.23
C ASP A 187 2.76 24.69 -10.03
N LEU A 188 1.77 23.90 -10.45
CA LEU A 188 1.84 22.44 -10.47
C LEU A 188 2.53 21.87 -11.72
N CYS A 189 2.60 22.67 -12.80
CA CYS A 189 3.27 22.30 -14.05
C CYS A 189 4.80 22.20 -13.87
N SER A 190 5.38 23.06 -13.04
CA SER A 190 6.82 23.04 -12.74
C SER A 190 7.25 21.73 -12.09
N ILE A 191 6.37 21.07 -11.32
CA ILE A 191 6.60 19.81 -10.57
C ILE A 191 6.90 18.61 -11.48
N ASN A 192 6.44 18.66 -12.73
CA ASN A 192 6.64 17.59 -13.72
C ASN A 192 7.82 17.86 -14.68
N THR A 193 8.39 19.07 -14.69
CA THR A 193 9.65 19.31 -15.39
C THR A 193 10.82 18.76 -14.57
N GLU A 194 11.78 18.10 -15.23
CA GLU A 194 12.89 17.36 -14.60
C GLU A 194 13.73 18.19 -13.58
N ASP A 195 13.56 19.51 -13.55
CA ASP A 195 14.33 20.47 -12.74
C ASP A 195 13.66 20.95 -11.43
N THR A 196 12.43 20.56 -11.11
CA THR A 196 11.88 20.84 -9.77
C THR A 196 11.88 19.60 -8.87
N LYS A 197 12.11 19.84 -7.58
CA LYS A 197 12.19 18.80 -6.55
C LYS A 197 10.81 18.17 -6.36
N LYS A 198 10.54 17.07 -7.08
CA LYS A 198 9.43 16.16 -6.80
C LYS A 198 9.29 15.91 -5.29
N GLU A 199 8.05 15.75 -4.84
CA GLU A 199 7.79 15.40 -3.46
C GLU A 199 8.36 14.04 -3.09
N ASP A 200 8.55 13.82 -1.79
CA ASP A 200 9.00 12.53 -1.30
C ASP A 200 7.90 11.47 -1.42
N PHE A 201 8.28 10.20 -1.52
CA PHE A 201 7.30 9.12 -1.51
C PHE A 201 6.47 9.14 -0.21
N PRO A 202 5.19 8.74 -0.27
CA PRO A 202 4.37 8.62 0.93
C PRO A 202 4.97 7.64 1.95
N LYS A 203 4.84 7.94 3.25
CA LYS A 203 5.39 7.12 4.36
C LYS A 203 5.03 5.63 4.28
N ASN A 204 3.86 5.29 3.74
CA ASN A 204 3.46 3.90 3.60
C ASN A 204 4.39 3.09 2.68
N PHE A 205 5.08 3.72 1.73
CA PHE A 205 6.10 3.05 0.92
C PHE A 205 7.37 2.77 1.73
N TYR A 206 7.71 3.62 2.68
CA TYR A 206 8.82 3.39 3.62
C TYR A 206 8.50 2.29 4.62
N ASN A 207 7.25 2.15 5.04
CA ASN A 207 6.87 1.19 6.08
C ASN A 207 6.56 -0.22 5.54
N ASN A 208 6.25 -0.35 4.24
CA ASN A 208 5.74 -1.59 3.65
C ASN A 208 6.68 -2.15 2.57
N MET A 209 7.72 -2.86 3.00
CA MET A 209 8.77 -3.43 2.15
C MET A 209 8.23 -4.36 1.04
N TYR A 210 7.15 -5.08 1.32
CA TYR A 210 6.54 -6.03 0.37
C TYR A 210 6.11 -5.38 -0.96
N ILE A 211 5.84 -4.07 -0.96
CA ILE A 211 5.36 -3.32 -2.12
C ILE A 211 6.41 -3.31 -3.23
N PHE A 212 7.69 -3.16 -2.89
CA PHE A 212 8.77 -3.16 -3.87
C PHE A 212 8.99 -4.52 -4.53
N LEU A 213 8.51 -5.60 -3.90
CA LEU A 213 8.54 -6.94 -4.47
C LEU A 213 7.30 -7.23 -5.33
N THR A 214 6.12 -6.87 -4.84
CA THR A 214 4.83 -7.35 -5.38
C THR A 214 4.11 -6.35 -6.28
N HIS A 215 4.31 -5.04 -6.08
CA HIS A 215 3.58 -3.96 -6.75
C HIS A 215 4.53 -3.04 -7.55
N ARG A 216 5.47 -3.64 -8.28
CA ARG A 216 6.56 -2.94 -8.98
C ARG A 216 6.07 -1.89 -9.97
N GLU A 217 5.03 -2.20 -10.76
CA GLU A 217 4.48 -1.27 -11.75
C GLU A 217 3.81 -0.07 -11.09
N CYS A 218 3.17 -0.26 -9.93
CA CYS A 218 2.64 0.84 -9.14
C CYS A 218 3.77 1.77 -8.66
N VAL A 219 4.85 1.21 -8.10
CA VAL A 219 6.00 2.02 -7.64
C VAL A 219 6.64 2.80 -8.79
N LYS A 220 6.79 2.17 -9.97
CA LYS A 220 7.29 2.86 -11.17
C LYS A 220 6.39 4.01 -11.59
N ALA A 221 5.07 3.78 -11.64
CA ALA A 221 4.10 4.80 -12.02
C ALA A 221 4.09 5.96 -11.00
N MET A 222 4.21 5.65 -9.72
CA MET A 222 4.35 6.65 -8.65
C MET A 222 5.62 7.48 -8.79
N GLY A 223 6.72 6.91 -9.31
CA GLY A 223 7.97 7.62 -9.60
C GLY A 223 7.83 8.76 -10.63
N ASN A 224 6.72 8.81 -11.38
CA ASN A 224 6.42 9.95 -12.24
C ASN A 224 6.07 11.20 -11.41
N HIS A 225 5.48 11.02 -10.23
CA HIS A 225 4.98 12.10 -9.38
C HIS A 225 5.87 12.35 -8.15
N PHE A 226 6.55 11.32 -7.66
CA PHE A 226 7.35 11.37 -6.42
C PHE A 226 8.79 10.92 -6.68
N THR A 227 9.72 11.36 -5.82
CA THR A 227 11.11 10.88 -5.77
C THR A 227 11.40 10.38 -4.37
N LEU A 228 11.90 9.15 -4.25
CA LEU A 228 12.25 8.58 -2.95
C LEU A 228 13.54 9.24 -2.42
N LYS A 229 13.43 10.15 -1.45
CA LYS A 229 14.56 11.00 -1.04
C LYS A 229 15.64 10.22 -0.28
N ASN A 230 15.23 9.29 0.57
CA ASN A 230 16.12 8.46 1.37
C ASN A 230 15.99 6.98 0.97
N PRO A 231 16.69 6.52 -0.08
CA PRO A 231 16.58 5.13 -0.52
C PRO A 231 17.16 4.14 0.50
N TYR A 232 18.14 4.53 1.32
CA TYR A 232 18.80 3.61 2.26
C TYR A 232 17.90 3.22 3.43
N ASP A 233 17.02 4.13 3.88
CA ASP A 233 15.96 3.87 4.88
C ASP A 233 14.97 2.78 4.42
N VAL A 234 14.99 2.44 3.12
CA VAL A 234 14.17 1.38 2.54
C VAL A 234 15.01 0.16 2.18
N ILE A 235 16.20 0.34 1.59
CA ILE A 235 17.00 -0.77 1.06
C ILE A 235 17.47 -1.71 2.18
N SER A 236 18.08 -1.20 3.26
CA SER A 236 18.59 -2.08 4.32
C SER A 236 17.46 -2.85 5.01
N PRO A 237 16.36 -2.18 5.46
CA PRO A 237 15.22 -2.88 6.02
C PRO A 237 14.52 -3.83 5.03
N PHE A 238 14.49 -3.49 3.74
CA PHE A 238 13.98 -4.38 2.70
C PHE A 238 14.82 -5.66 2.60
N ILE A 239 16.15 -5.57 2.64
CA ILE A 239 17.03 -6.74 2.62
C ILE A 239 16.76 -7.61 3.85
N GLU A 240 16.69 -7.03 5.05
CA GLU A 240 16.37 -7.78 6.28
C GLU A 240 15.02 -8.49 6.18
N TRP A 241 13.97 -7.74 5.82
CA TRP A 241 12.62 -8.27 5.63
C TRP A 241 12.59 -9.38 4.58
N PHE A 242 13.33 -9.22 3.48
CA PHE A 242 13.39 -10.20 2.40
C PHE A 242 13.99 -11.52 2.89
N PHE A 243 15.07 -11.49 3.67
CA PHE A 243 15.70 -12.68 4.23
C PHE A 243 14.84 -13.35 5.30
N GLN A 244 14.18 -12.57 6.17
CA GLN A 244 13.19 -13.11 7.13
C GLN A 244 12.03 -13.81 6.40
N GLY A 245 11.58 -13.25 5.27
CA GLY A 245 10.53 -13.85 4.45
C GLY A 245 10.92 -15.22 3.86
N ILE A 246 12.21 -15.42 3.53
CA ILE A 246 12.72 -16.72 3.05
C ILE A 246 12.67 -17.77 4.18
N GLU A 247 13.01 -17.39 5.41
CA GLU A 247 13.02 -18.29 6.55
C GLU A 247 11.61 -18.76 6.92
N ILE A 248 10.64 -17.83 6.97
CA ILE A 248 9.29 -18.08 7.51
C ILE A 248 8.41 -18.87 6.53
N GLN A 249 8.63 -18.78 5.22
CA GLN A 249 7.69 -19.33 4.25
C GLN A 249 7.93 -20.81 3.95
N GLU A 250 6.88 -21.62 4.16
CA GLU A 250 6.80 -22.98 3.62
C GLU A 250 6.83 -22.96 2.09
N ALA A 251 7.40 -24.00 1.49
CA ALA A 251 7.87 -24.12 0.10
C ALA A 251 6.93 -23.65 -1.04
N THR A 252 5.65 -23.35 -0.77
CA THR A 252 4.64 -22.98 -1.75
C THR A 252 4.60 -21.49 -2.11
N VAL A 253 5.22 -20.58 -1.34
CA VAL A 253 5.22 -19.12 -1.61
C VAL A 253 6.56 -18.62 -2.22
N SER A 254 7.50 -19.54 -2.44
CA SER A 254 8.91 -19.33 -2.84
C SER A 254 9.15 -18.59 -4.17
N SER A 255 8.21 -18.59 -5.13
CA SER A 255 8.50 -18.11 -6.50
C SER A 255 8.87 -16.63 -6.59
N LYS A 256 8.43 -15.81 -5.62
CA LYS A 256 8.75 -14.38 -5.58
C LYS A 256 10.03 -14.07 -4.81
N PHE A 257 10.56 -14.98 -4.00
CA PHE A 257 11.76 -14.75 -3.19
C PHE A 257 12.99 -15.34 -3.87
N THR A 258 13.43 -14.69 -4.95
CA THR A 258 14.62 -15.09 -5.70
C THR A 258 15.70 -14.01 -5.61
N ILE A 259 16.98 -14.39 -5.79
CA ILE A 259 18.08 -13.41 -5.92
C ILE A 259 17.77 -12.36 -7.01
N ILE A 260 17.15 -12.79 -8.11
CA ILE A 260 16.76 -11.89 -9.21
C ILE A 260 15.77 -10.86 -8.69
N SER A 261 14.73 -11.31 -7.97
CA SER A 261 13.70 -10.42 -7.45
C SER A 261 14.24 -9.40 -6.43
N LEU A 262 15.18 -9.83 -5.57
CA LEU A 262 15.88 -8.95 -4.62
C LEU A 262 16.60 -7.82 -5.36
N PHE A 263 17.40 -8.19 -6.36
CA PHE A 263 18.15 -7.23 -7.17
C PHE A 263 17.27 -6.30 -7.99
N GLU A 264 16.18 -6.80 -8.57
CA GLU A 264 15.22 -5.99 -9.31
C GLU A 264 14.47 -5.00 -8.41
N SER A 265 14.17 -5.39 -7.18
CA SER A 265 13.53 -4.51 -6.20
C SER A 265 14.48 -3.42 -5.71
N ILE A 266 15.76 -3.73 -5.46
CA ILE A 266 16.77 -2.71 -5.14
C ILE A 266 16.98 -1.75 -6.33
N ASP A 267 17.06 -2.29 -7.55
CA ASP A 267 17.17 -1.45 -8.76
C ASP A 267 15.97 -0.52 -8.92
N LEU A 268 14.77 -1.00 -8.59
CA LEU A 268 13.55 -0.21 -8.62
C LEU A 268 13.60 0.92 -7.59
N ILE A 269 14.01 0.62 -6.35
CA ILE A 269 14.17 1.62 -5.27
C ILE A 269 15.15 2.72 -5.71
N LEU A 270 16.32 2.35 -6.25
CA LEU A 270 17.32 3.30 -6.74
C LEU A 270 16.84 4.09 -7.96
N ARG A 271 16.03 3.47 -8.82
CA ARG A 271 15.45 4.15 -9.98
C ARG A 271 14.48 5.25 -9.54
N VAL A 272 13.59 4.96 -8.58
CA VAL A 272 12.61 5.94 -8.10
C VAL A 272 13.21 6.96 -7.12
N SER A 273 14.43 6.74 -6.64
CA SER A 273 15.21 7.73 -5.87
C SER A 273 15.97 8.73 -6.75
N GLY A 274 15.84 8.63 -8.08
CA GLY A 274 16.56 9.50 -9.02
C GLY A 274 18.04 9.16 -9.23
N SER A 275 18.52 8.01 -8.73
CA SER A 275 19.91 7.60 -8.93
C SER A 275 20.14 7.09 -10.36
N ALA A 276 20.64 7.97 -11.24
CA ALA A 276 20.91 7.68 -12.64
C ALA A 276 21.85 6.48 -12.86
N ALA A 277 22.89 6.35 -12.04
CA ALA A 277 23.87 5.26 -12.16
C ALA A 277 23.45 3.95 -11.48
N ARG A 278 22.33 3.94 -10.75
CA ARG A 278 21.89 2.83 -9.86
C ARG A 278 23.03 2.30 -8.97
N LYS A 279 23.86 3.20 -8.45
CA LYS A 279 24.96 2.88 -7.52
C LYS A 279 24.58 3.28 -6.12
N LEU A 280 25.12 2.56 -5.13
CA LEU A 280 24.91 2.85 -3.72
C LEU A 280 26.05 3.76 -3.23
N GLY A 281 25.67 4.88 -2.62
CA GLY A 281 26.60 5.77 -1.91
C GLY A 281 26.73 5.47 -0.42
N SER A 282 25.82 4.65 0.14
CA SER A 282 25.90 4.19 1.53
C SER A 282 26.44 2.77 1.62
N VAL A 283 27.20 2.53 2.68
CA VAL A 283 27.80 1.24 3.04
C VAL A 283 26.80 0.28 3.71
N GLU A 284 25.71 0.82 4.23
CA GLU A 284 24.72 0.13 5.07
C GLU A 284 24.06 -1.09 4.39
N PRO A 285 23.65 -1.05 3.10
CA PRO A 285 23.09 -2.24 2.46
C PRO A 285 24.07 -3.41 2.34
N LEU A 286 25.35 -3.11 2.11
CA LEU A 286 26.39 -4.14 2.01
C LEU A 286 26.70 -4.76 3.37
N THR A 287 26.83 -3.93 4.42
CA THR A 287 27.06 -4.42 5.78
C THR A 287 25.87 -5.25 6.26
N THR A 288 24.64 -4.82 5.99
CA THR A 288 23.40 -5.58 6.26
C THR A 288 23.44 -6.94 5.57
N MET A 289 23.77 -6.99 4.27
CA MET A 289 23.83 -8.25 3.53
C MET A 289 24.92 -9.20 4.05
N ILE A 290 26.12 -8.68 4.37
CA ILE A 290 27.19 -9.49 4.97
C ILE A 290 26.74 -10.02 6.33
N PHE A 291 26.14 -9.17 7.16
CA PHE A 291 25.71 -9.54 8.50
C PHE A 291 24.67 -10.67 8.47
N LEU A 292 23.65 -10.54 7.63
CA LEU A 292 22.60 -11.56 7.49
C LEU A 292 23.16 -12.90 7.00
N LEU A 293 24.07 -12.89 6.01
CA LEU A 293 24.62 -14.10 5.42
C LEU A 293 25.66 -14.82 6.30
N TYR A 294 26.38 -14.08 7.15
CA TYR A 294 27.51 -14.63 7.92
C TYR A 294 27.25 -14.76 9.42
N PHE A 295 26.22 -14.08 9.95
CA PHE A 295 25.87 -14.18 11.37
C PHE A 295 24.42 -14.63 11.54
N THR A 296 23.43 -13.90 11.00
CA THR A 296 22.02 -14.17 11.30
C THR A 296 21.55 -15.52 10.77
N TYR A 297 21.83 -15.81 9.50
CA TYR A 297 21.34 -17.00 8.81
C TYR A 297 22.46 -18.00 8.52
N ALA A 298 23.64 -17.88 9.16
CA ALA A 298 24.79 -18.72 8.86
C ALA A 298 24.46 -20.22 8.86
N ASP A 299 23.71 -20.67 9.87
CA ASP A 299 23.27 -22.06 10.02
C ASP A 299 22.05 -22.39 9.14
N ALA A 300 21.20 -21.40 8.87
CA ALA A 300 20.00 -21.55 8.05
C ALA A 300 20.30 -21.61 6.54
N LEU A 301 21.51 -21.24 6.10
CA LEU A 301 21.91 -21.29 4.69
C LEU A 301 21.87 -22.70 4.09
N GLU A 302 21.98 -23.74 4.93
CA GLU A 302 21.89 -25.14 4.50
C GLU A 302 20.44 -25.64 4.38
N THR A 303 19.46 -24.82 4.75
CA THR A 303 18.03 -25.18 4.61
C THR A 303 17.58 -25.11 3.15
N LEU A 304 16.61 -25.94 2.79
CA LEU A 304 16.07 -26.04 1.43
C LEU A 304 15.54 -24.70 0.88
N ASN A 305 14.99 -23.84 1.75
CA ASN A 305 14.52 -22.49 1.38
C ASN A 305 15.68 -21.60 0.91
N PHE A 306 16.77 -21.57 1.67
CA PHE A 306 17.96 -20.80 1.33
C PHE A 306 18.75 -21.44 0.18
N GLU A 307 18.78 -22.76 0.07
CA GLU A 307 19.38 -23.47 -1.06
C GLU A 307 18.69 -23.10 -2.38
N PHE A 308 17.35 -23.10 -2.38
CA PHE A 308 16.56 -22.66 -3.53
C PHE A 308 16.79 -21.18 -3.86
N PHE A 309 16.77 -20.32 -2.84
CA PHE A 309 17.06 -18.89 -3.00
C PHE A 309 18.44 -18.66 -3.61
N LEU A 310 19.46 -19.34 -3.07
CA LEU A 310 20.85 -19.24 -3.52
C LEU A 310 21.08 -19.93 -4.86
N GLN A 311 20.18 -20.81 -5.31
CA GLN A 311 20.33 -21.60 -6.55
C GLN A 311 21.68 -22.35 -6.57
N ASN A 312 22.04 -23.00 -5.45
CA ASN A 312 23.33 -23.67 -5.24
C ASN A 312 24.56 -22.75 -5.36
N ARG A 313 24.40 -21.44 -5.20
CA ARG A 313 25.51 -20.49 -5.16
C ARG A 313 26.00 -20.29 -3.74
N SER A 314 27.30 -20.03 -3.57
CA SER A 314 27.83 -19.68 -2.25
C SER A 314 27.45 -18.27 -1.81
N ARG A 315 27.37 -18.04 -0.50
CA ARG A 315 27.22 -16.69 0.11
C ARG A 315 28.20 -15.66 -0.48
N LEU A 316 29.44 -16.09 -0.74
CA LEU A 316 30.48 -15.26 -1.35
C LEU A 316 30.12 -14.83 -2.78
N GLN A 317 29.49 -15.71 -3.57
CA GLN A 317 29.05 -15.35 -4.92
C GLN A 317 27.91 -14.33 -4.90
N LEU A 318 26.99 -14.42 -3.92
CA LEU A 318 25.93 -13.44 -3.76
C LEU A 318 26.51 -12.06 -3.42
N ILE A 319 27.41 -12.00 -2.44
CA ILE A 319 28.09 -10.74 -2.08
C ILE A 319 28.90 -10.19 -3.25
N LYS A 320 29.65 -11.04 -3.97
CA LYS A 320 30.37 -10.64 -5.18
C LYS A 320 29.44 -9.99 -6.19
N LYS A 321 28.28 -10.59 -6.47
CA LYS A 321 27.29 -10.01 -7.39
C LYS A 321 26.77 -8.67 -6.89
N PHE A 322 26.50 -8.55 -5.58
CA PHE A 322 26.03 -7.33 -4.96
C PHE A 322 27.06 -6.19 -5.08
N ILE A 323 28.32 -6.44 -4.70
CA ILE A 323 29.41 -5.47 -4.79
C ILE A 323 29.63 -5.03 -6.25
N LEU A 324 29.73 -6.00 -7.17
CA LEU A 324 29.96 -5.70 -8.59
C LEU A 324 28.83 -4.85 -9.19
N LYS A 325 27.58 -5.11 -8.78
CA LYS A 325 26.43 -4.38 -9.30
C LYS A 325 26.36 -2.96 -8.73
N TYR A 326 26.47 -2.79 -7.42
CA TYR A 326 26.11 -1.53 -6.76
C TYR A 326 27.27 -0.65 -6.32
N TYR A 327 28.46 -1.18 -6.12
CA TYR A 327 29.61 -0.43 -5.61
C TYR A 327 30.75 -0.36 -6.60
N TYR A 328 31.05 -1.45 -7.30
CA TYR A 328 32.19 -1.52 -8.21
C TYR A 328 32.04 -0.52 -9.37
N ASN A 329 33.09 0.25 -9.60
CA ASN A 329 33.25 1.14 -10.74
C ASN A 329 34.64 0.90 -11.34
N PRO A 330 34.74 0.37 -12.58
CA PRO A 330 36.03 0.04 -13.20
C PRO A 330 36.91 1.27 -13.48
N SER A 331 36.33 2.48 -13.50
CA SER A 331 37.06 3.72 -13.73
C SER A 331 37.74 4.27 -12.46
N LEU A 332 37.43 3.73 -11.28
CA LEU A 332 38.00 4.16 -10.01
C LEU A 332 38.95 3.08 -9.49
N ALA A 333 40.21 3.47 -9.23
CA ALA A 333 41.21 2.58 -8.62
C ALA A 333 40.90 2.30 -7.14
N GLU A 334 40.20 3.23 -6.48
CA GLU A 334 39.83 3.14 -5.06
C GLU A 334 38.34 3.46 -4.91
N ASN A 335 37.68 2.71 -4.03
CA ASN A 335 36.28 2.91 -3.70
C ASN A 335 36.17 3.33 -2.24
N GLU A 336 35.88 4.61 -2.01
CA GLU A 336 35.77 5.19 -0.67
C GLU A 336 34.71 4.48 0.16
N VAL A 337 33.57 4.13 -0.44
CA VAL A 337 32.47 3.46 0.27
C VAL A 337 32.87 2.06 0.73
N LEU A 338 33.64 1.32 -0.07
CA LEU A 338 34.19 0.01 0.34
C LEU A 338 35.38 0.12 1.30
N SER A 339 35.90 1.32 1.51
CA SER A 339 36.99 1.62 2.44
C SER A 339 36.47 2.14 3.78
N ASP A 340 35.15 2.13 3.99
CA ASP A 340 34.51 2.56 5.23
C ASP A 340 34.87 1.64 6.42
N THR A 341 35.14 2.25 7.57
CA THR A 341 35.54 1.55 8.81
C THR A 341 34.57 0.45 9.23
N THR A 342 33.27 0.67 9.05
CA THR A 342 32.22 -0.27 9.48
C THR A 342 32.24 -1.57 8.68
N ILE A 343 32.58 -1.53 7.38
CA ILE A 343 32.83 -2.73 6.59
C ILE A 343 34.03 -3.48 7.15
N TRP A 344 35.15 -2.78 7.39
CA TRP A 344 36.39 -3.44 7.78
C TRP A 344 36.30 -4.09 9.17
N ASP A 345 35.59 -3.45 10.09
CA ASP A 345 35.23 -4.04 11.38
C ASP A 345 34.40 -5.32 11.20
N LEU A 346 33.39 -5.28 10.32
CA LEU A 346 32.54 -6.43 10.04
C LEU A 346 33.32 -7.56 9.36
N LEU A 347 34.17 -7.25 8.38
CA LEU A 347 35.02 -8.21 7.68
C LEU A 347 36.01 -8.89 8.64
N ARG A 348 36.59 -8.14 9.58
CA ARG A 348 37.47 -8.69 10.62
C ARG A 348 36.72 -9.66 11.52
N ARG A 349 35.50 -9.34 11.94
CA ARG A 349 34.64 -10.23 12.73
C ARG A 349 34.26 -11.50 11.96
N VAL A 350 33.99 -11.37 10.66
CA VAL A 350 33.68 -12.50 9.79
C VAL A 350 34.89 -13.41 9.60
N SER A 351 36.10 -12.84 9.51
CA SER A 351 37.38 -13.56 9.35
C SER A 351 37.48 -14.48 8.10
N ASP A 352 36.62 -14.27 7.10
CA ASP A 352 36.64 -15.00 5.82
C ASP A 352 37.63 -14.32 4.84
N LEU A 353 38.81 -14.92 4.68
CA LEU A 353 39.87 -14.41 3.79
C LEU A 353 39.41 -14.22 2.34
N LYS A 354 38.49 -15.06 1.84
CA LYS A 354 37.99 -14.93 0.45
C LYS A 354 37.07 -13.72 0.30
N LEU A 355 36.30 -13.39 1.35
CA LEU A 355 35.46 -12.20 1.38
C LEU A 355 36.31 -10.93 1.49
N ILE A 356 37.35 -10.95 2.32
CA ILE A 356 38.30 -9.83 2.44
C ILE A 356 39.00 -9.57 1.10
N ASP A 357 39.56 -10.62 0.49
CA ASP A 357 40.21 -10.54 -0.83
C ASP A 357 39.26 -10.03 -1.93
N LEU A 358 37.99 -10.42 -1.89
CA LEU A 358 36.97 -9.90 -2.80
C LEU A 358 36.78 -8.38 -2.65
N VAL A 359 36.67 -7.87 -1.42
CA VAL A 359 36.48 -6.43 -1.16
C VAL A 359 37.71 -5.64 -1.61
N VAL A 360 38.92 -6.15 -1.33
CA VAL A 360 40.19 -5.56 -1.80
C VAL A 360 40.24 -5.51 -3.33
N LYS A 361 39.89 -6.60 -4.00
CA LYS A 361 39.83 -6.67 -5.48
C LYS A 361 38.84 -5.69 -6.09
N CYS A 362 37.80 -5.31 -5.36
CA CYS A 362 36.81 -4.32 -5.80
C CYS A 362 37.18 -2.87 -5.44
N GLY A 363 38.40 -2.63 -4.93
CA GLY A 363 38.93 -1.29 -4.66
C GLY A 363 38.75 -0.81 -3.22
N GLY A 364 38.29 -1.67 -2.30
CA GLY A 364 38.24 -1.33 -0.88
C GLY A 364 39.63 -1.40 -0.24
N ARG A 365 39.97 -0.45 0.62
CA ARG A 365 41.23 -0.44 1.38
C ARG A 365 40.98 -0.42 2.88
N PRO A 366 41.73 -1.22 3.65
CA PRO A 366 41.64 -1.16 5.10
C PRO A 366 42.16 0.17 5.60
N GLN A 367 41.38 0.83 6.46
CA GLN A 367 41.88 1.99 7.19
C GLN A 367 42.78 1.49 8.32
N TYR A 368 44.08 1.82 8.25
CA TYR A 368 45.11 1.32 9.17
C TYR A 368 44.87 1.66 10.65
N GLY A 369 43.93 2.56 10.98
CA GLY A 369 43.53 2.83 12.37
C GLY A 369 42.69 1.71 13.03
N VAL A 370 42.07 0.83 12.24
CA VAL A 370 41.10 -0.18 12.72
C VAL A 370 41.71 -1.59 12.78
N MET A 371 42.82 -1.82 12.08
CA MET A 371 43.53 -3.11 12.07
C MET A 371 44.36 -3.36 13.35
N PHE A 372 44.66 -2.32 14.14
CA PHE A 372 45.54 -2.40 15.32
C PHE A 372 44.90 -1.99 16.66
N ALA A 373 43.59 -1.74 16.67
CA ALA A 373 42.77 -1.68 17.89
C ALA A 373 42.11 -3.05 18.13
#